data_AF-A0A969LZD9-F1
#
_entry.id   AF-A0A969LZD9-F1
#
_cell.length_a   1.000
_cell.length_b   1.000
_cell.length_c   1.000
_cell.angle_alpha   90.00
_cell.angle_beta   90.00
_cell.angle_gamma   90.00
#
_symmetry.space_group_name_H-M   'P 1'
#
loop_
_entity.id
_entity.type
_entity.pdbx_description
1 polymer ?
#
loop_
_entity_poly.entity_id
_entity_poly.type
_entity_poly.pdbx_seq_one_letter_code
_entity_poly.pdbx_strand_id
1 'polypeptide(L)'
;MPSNHHRLHLYLRLIPCGPKFFWFPIITAGLLYPVFSLRAEAQPVTSGLISQATGSGGSPAPQINSAYILGIGDRIQLDIFGVDKYSGSFLVLTDGTVNLPGVGVIQVRGLTIPQAQAVITQRFTSILKQPSITLSLVGLRPVQVAISGEVNRPGSYNFTSQNQNQSTQGGGTTGTTNNNNDQFPRLTRAIQQAGGITQAADVRQVQLRRTGPQGSVVTLNLEELLKEGNLDQDPILLDGDSIFIPTALAIESSEIRQLVTTNLSSQSVEPLQVVVVGEVFRPGVYSVIAENDNSDPPTVTQAIQQAGGITESADIRQVEVRRITRTGLQTTQVNLWELLQSGDITQDPFLQEGDTIIVPEATEVNPAELEDLATASFAPATINVNVVGEVVSPGLVQVPPNTPLNQALLAAGGFDTVRAKKSKVELIRLNPDGTASRQVIEVDFTQGPDGANNPVLRNNDILVVDRSGFTSFSDSTNQIFDQVNNFVSVLTIFRVFFGN
;
A
#
# COMPACT_ATOMS: atom_id res chain seq x y z
N MET A 1 48.41 -29.94 14.73
CA MET A 1 49.11 -30.13 16.03
C MET A 1 50.61 -30.27 15.75
N PRO A 2 51.54 -29.89 16.65
CA PRO A 2 51.43 -29.51 18.08
C PRO A 2 51.29 -27.97 18.27
N SER A 3 50.93 -27.34 19.41
CA SER A 3 51.08 -27.56 20.88
C SER A 3 52.35 -26.96 21.50
N ASN A 4 52.21 -25.96 22.39
CA ASN A 4 52.58 -26.09 23.84
C ASN A 4 52.28 -24.86 24.74
N HIS A 5 51.75 -25.18 25.92
CA HIS A 5 51.79 -24.54 27.27
C HIS A 5 52.39 -23.14 27.54
N HIS A 6 51.71 -22.35 28.41
CA HIS A 6 52.06 -22.27 29.85
C HIS A 6 50.98 -21.58 30.74
N ARG A 7 51.23 -21.53 32.06
CA ARG A 7 50.27 -21.30 33.18
C ARG A 7 50.86 -20.27 34.18
N LEU A 8 50.09 -19.89 35.22
CA LEU A 8 50.45 -19.12 36.45
C LEU A 8 50.22 -17.58 36.36
N HIS A 9 49.92 -16.82 37.44
CA HIS A 9 49.86 -17.11 38.89
C HIS A 9 48.75 -16.29 39.61
N LEU A 10 48.38 -16.72 40.83
CA LEU A 10 47.45 -16.08 41.78
C LEU A 10 48.22 -15.32 42.88
N TYR A 11 47.64 -14.30 43.53
CA TYR A 11 48.14 -13.75 44.80
C TYR A 11 47.01 -13.44 45.81
N LEU A 12 47.29 -13.59 47.11
CA LEU A 12 46.30 -13.69 48.21
C LEU A 12 46.73 -12.93 49.49
N ARG A 13 45.78 -12.27 50.18
CA ARG A 13 45.71 -11.82 51.61
C ARG A 13 44.23 -11.45 51.92
N LEU A 14 43.51 -11.79 53.01
CA LEU A 14 43.78 -12.37 54.36
C LEU A 14 44.52 -11.38 55.31
N ILE A 15 43.97 -10.86 56.43
CA ILE A 15 43.68 -11.41 57.81
C ILE A 15 43.17 -10.19 58.70
N PRO A 16 42.55 -10.23 59.92
CA PRO A 16 41.37 -10.95 60.50
C PRO A 16 40.55 -10.13 61.59
N CYS A 17 39.85 -10.84 62.52
CA CYS A 17 39.47 -10.49 63.93
C CYS A 17 38.45 -9.36 64.22
N GLY A 18 37.46 -9.47 65.13
CA GLY A 18 37.21 -10.38 66.28
C GLY A 18 36.63 -9.57 67.47
N PRO A 19 35.71 -10.08 68.34
CA PRO A 19 34.77 -9.23 69.11
C PRO A 19 34.92 -9.26 70.66
N LYS A 20 34.11 -8.47 71.42
CA LYS A 20 33.78 -8.69 72.85
C LYS A 20 32.57 -7.89 73.41
N PHE A 21 31.98 -8.41 74.51
CA PHE A 21 30.78 -7.97 75.28
C PHE A 21 31.11 -6.99 76.44
N PHE A 22 30.13 -6.20 76.98
CA PHE A 22 29.53 -6.34 78.37
C PHE A 22 28.68 -5.12 78.91
N TRP A 23 27.55 -5.44 79.58
CA TRP A 23 26.90 -4.84 80.80
C TRP A 23 25.97 -3.58 80.90
N PHE A 24 25.17 -3.61 82.00
CA PHE A 24 24.01 -2.82 82.52
C PHE A 24 24.39 -1.51 83.30
N PRO A 25 23.54 -0.69 84.02
CA PRO A 25 22.15 -0.86 84.60
C PRO A 25 21.13 0.36 84.51
N ILE A 26 19.79 0.18 84.65
CA ILE A 26 18.80 0.32 85.79
C ILE A 26 18.52 1.75 86.39
N ILE A 27 17.22 2.14 86.54
CA ILE A 27 16.52 2.95 87.60
C ILE A 27 15.13 3.47 87.07
N THR A 28 13.95 2.93 87.44
CA THR A 28 12.95 3.33 88.50
C THR A 28 12.43 4.79 88.48
N ALA A 29 11.16 5.18 88.75
CA ALA A 29 9.87 4.47 89.01
C ALA A 29 8.62 5.44 89.06
N GLY A 30 7.39 4.89 88.99
CA GLY A 30 6.09 5.52 89.42
C GLY A 30 5.34 6.42 88.42
N LEU A 31 4.02 6.69 88.51
CA LEU A 31 2.90 6.11 89.30
C LEU A 31 1.52 6.58 88.73
N LEU A 32 0.50 5.70 88.73
CA LEU A 32 -0.98 5.91 88.73
C LEU A 32 -1.71 6.95 87.79
N TYR A 33 -2.40 6.42 86.75
CA TYR A 33 -3.85 6.56 86.38
C TYR A 33 -4.59 7.94 86.23
N PRO A 34 -5.75 8.04 85.52
CA PRO A 34 -5.93 9.05 84.47
C PRO A 34 -7.13 10.01 84.64
N VAL A 35 -7.16 11.08 83.84
CA VAL A 35 -8.38 11.88 83.57
C VAL A 35 -8.46 12.27 82.09
N PHE A 36 -9.67 12.18 81.51
CA PHE A 36 -10.02 12.55 80.13
C PHE A 36 -9.70 14.01 79.77
N SER A 37 -9.21 14.26 78.54
CA SER A 37 -9.84 15.21 77.57
C SER A 37 -9.13 15.30 76.21
N LEU A 38 -9.94 15.18 75.14
CA LEU A 38 -9.79 15.63 73.75
C LEU A 38 -8.39 16.01 73.20
N ARG A 39 -7.87 15.24 72.22
CA ARG A 39 -7.46 15.78 70.90
C ARG A 39 -7.27 14.72 69.80
N ALA A 40 -7.69 15.09 68.58
CA ALA A 40 -7.34 14.57 67.25
C ALA A 40 -6.66 13.19 67.12
N GLU A 41 -7.37 12.22 66.53
CA GLU A 41 -6.75 11.02 65.95
C GLU A 41 -6.04 11.36 64.64
N ALA A 42 -4.71 11.24 64.63
CA ALA A 42 -3.92 11.03 63.43
C ALA A 42 -3.62 9.53 63.34
N GLN A 43 -4.01 8.86 62.25
CA GLN A 43 -3.67 7.47 62.03
C GLN A 43 -2.22 7.34 61.50
N PRO A 44 -1.40 6.41 62.02
CA PRO A 44 -0.06 6.19 61.53
C PRO A 44 -0.06 5.39 60.22
N VAL A 45 0.78 5.82 59.28
CA VAL A 45 1.04 5.10 58.02
C VAL A 45 1.82 3.80 58.27
N THR A 46 1.30 2.68 57.79
CA THR A 46 2.03 1.41 57.70
C THR A 46 2.91 1.39 56.45
N SER A 47 4.20 1.12 56.64
CA SER A 47 5.21 1.08 55.60
C SER A 47 5.01 -0.10 54.63
N GLY A 48 4.43 0.16 53.46
CA GLY A 48 4.43 -0.73 52.30
C GLY A 48 5.56 -0.36 51.33
N LEU A 49 6.30 -1.37 50.87
CA LEU A 49 7.46 -1.31 49.96
C LEU A 49 7.35 -0.24 48.86
N ILE A 50 8.24 0.76 48.91
CA ILE A 50 8.42 1.74 47.84
C ILE A 50 9.25 1.08 46.73
N SER A 51 8.60 0.63 45.66
CA SER A 51 9.30 0.30 44.41
C SER A 51 9.71 1.61 43.72
N GLN A 52 11.01 1.85 43.57
CA GLN A 52 11.52 3.05 42.92
C GLN A 52 11.40 2.92 41.40
N ALA A 53 10.28 3.37 40.84
CA ALA A 53 10.24 3.75 39.44
C ALA A 53 10.95 5.11 39.28
N THR A 54 12.20 5.08 38.83
CA THR A 54 12.92 6.29 38.41
C THR A 54 12.24 6.88 37.18
N GLY A 55 11.99 8.19 37.20
CA GLY A 55 11.07 8.81 36.25
C GLY A 55 11.62 8.91 34.82
N SER A 56 10.79 8.52 33.85
CA SER A 56 10.81 9.11 32.51
C SER A 56 9.96 10.37 32.52
N GLY A 57 10.59 11.53 32.27
CA GLY A 57 9.89 12.79 32.09
C GLY A 57 9.18 12.82 30.74
N GLY A 58 8.02 12.17 30.64
CA GLY A 58 7.12 12.36 29.51
C GLY A 58 6.49 13.75 29.59
N SER A 59 6.79 14.61 28.61
CA SER A 59 5.95 15.78 28.33
C SER A 59 4.50 15.31 28.18
N PRO A 60 3.50 15.94 28.82
CA PRO A 60 2.11 15.56 28.62
C PRO A 60 1.78 15.73 27.14
N ALA A 61 1.33 14.65 26.50
CA ALA A 61 0.91 14.69 25.11
C ALA A 61 -0.17 15.77 24.94
N PRO A 62 -0.06 16.65 23.92
CA PRO A 62 -1.04 17.70 23.71
C PRO A 62 -2.42 17.06 23.52
N GLN A 63 -3.39 17.50 24.31
CA GLN A 63 -4.75 16.95 24.28
C GLN A 63 -5.41 17.31 22.93
N ILE A 64 -5.43 16.37 21.99
CA ILE A 64 -5.87 16.61 20.60
C ILE A 64 -7.38 16.87 20.49
N ASN A 65 -8.16 16.50 21.52
CA ASN A 65 -9.58 16.84 21.66
C ASN A 65 -9.79 18.32 22.02
N SER A 66 -9.47 19.20 21.07
CA SER A 66 -9.77 20.64 21.12
C SER A 66 -11.28 20.85 21.10
N ALA A 67 -11.88 21.18 22.24
CA ALA A 67 -13.29 21.52 22.34
C ALA A 67 -13.66 22.63 21.34
N TYR A 68 -14.76 22.46 20.59
CA TYR A 68 -15.10 23.37 19.50
C TYR A 68 -15.25 24.83 19.97
N ILE A 69 -14.61 25.73 19.24
CA ILE A 69 -14.56 27.17 19.52
C ILE A 69 -15.45 27.88 18.49
N LEU A 70 -16.43 28.65 18.98
CA LEU A 70 -17.34 29.41 18.12
C LEU A 70 -16.58 30.43 17.25
N GLY A 71 -16.91 30.41 15.96
CA GLY A 71 -16.36 31.28 14.93
C GLY A 71 -17.43 32.04 14.16
N ILE A 72 -16.98 32.95 13.30
CA ILE A 72 -17.86 33.70 12.39
C ILE A 72 -18.56 32.74 11.42
N GLY A 73 -19.85 32.96 11.13
CA GLY A 73 -20.65 32.10 10.24
C GLY A 73 -21.25 30.86 10.89
N ASP A 74 -20.91 30.55 12.15
CA ASP A 74 -21.57 29.47 12.90
C ASP A 74 -23.03 29.82 13.22
N ARG A 75 -23.87 28.79 13.36
CA ARG A 75 -25.29 28.92 13.69
C ARG A 75 -25.63 28.16 14.96
N ILE A 76 -25.98 28.89 16.00
CA ILE A 76 -26.33 28.34 17.32
C ILE A 76 -27.85 28.34 17.50
N GLN A 77 -28.38 27.30 18.14
CA GLN A 77 -29.74 27.27 18.65
C GLN A 77 -29.69 27.60 20.15
N LEU A 78 -30.53 28.56 20.54
CA LEU A 78 -30.73 28.98 21.90
C LEU A 78 -32.12 28.55 22.33
N ASP A 79 -32.22 27.72 23.36
CA ASP A 79 -33.49 27.28 23.93
C ASP A 79 -33.59 27.75 25.38
N ILE A 80 -34.51 28.70 25.63
CA ILE A 80 -34.81 29.21 26.97
C ILE A 80 -36.07 28.51 27.48
N PHE A 81 -35.94 27.74 28.56
CA PHE A 81 -37.03 26.92 29.08
C PHE A 81 -38.25 27.76 29.47
N GLY A 82 -39.38 27.50 28.82
CA GLY A 82 -40.65 28.20 29.07
C GLY A 82 -40.74 29.62 28.48
N VAL A 83 -39.80 30.05 27.63
CA VAL A 83 -39.79 31.43 27.07
C VAL A 83 -39.46 31.44 25.57
N ASP A 84 -40.28 30.77 24.76
CA ASP A 84 -40.13 30.62 23.30
C ASP A 84 -39.88 31.93 22.54
N LYS A 85 -40.40 33.06 23.04
CA LYS A 85 -40.19 34.41 22.48
C LYS A 85 -38.71 34.80 22.32
N TYR A 86 -37.83 34.24 23.15
CA TYR A 86 -36.38 34.51 23.12
C TYR A 86 -35.56 33.32 22.61
N SER A 87 -36.19 32.15 22.43
CA SER A 87 -35.57 30.97 21.83
C SER A 87 -35.48 31.09 20.31
N GLY A 88 -34.54 30.38 19.69
CA GLY A 88 -34.40 30.35 18.23
C GLY A 88 -32.99 30.10 17.73
N SER A 89 -32.85 30.13 16.40
CA SER A 89 -31.59 29.90 15.69
C SER A 89 -30.93 31.21 15.27
N PHE A 90 -29.71 31.44 15.75
CA PHE A 90 -28.98 32.69 15.58
C PHE A 90 -27.63 32.47 14.88
N LEU A 91 -27.27 33.39 13.98
CA LEU A 91 -26.02 33.39 13.24
C LEU A 91 -24.95 34.20 13.99
N VAL A 92 -23.73 33.67 14.08
CA VAL A 92 -22.55 34.42 14.51
C VAL A 92 -22.11 35.33 13.37
N LEU A 93 -22.20 36.64 13.59
CA LEU A 93 -21.90 37.68 12.62
C LEU A 93 -20.40 37.81 12.35
N THR A 94 -20.03 38.61 11.34
CA THR A 94 -18.64 38.80 10.88
C THR A 94 -17.73 39.49 11.90
N ASP A 95 -18.29 40.21 12.87
CA ASP A 95 -17.58 40.77 14.03
C ASP A 95 -17.35 39.74 15.16
N GLY A 96 -17.92 38.54 15.04
CA GLY A 96 -17.87 37.49 16.05
C GLY A 96 -18.92 37.61 17.16
N THR A 97 -19.96 38.42 16.93
CA THR A 97 -21.08 38.59 17.85
C THR A 97 -22.32 37.82 17.43
N VAL A 98 -23.27 37.69 18.35
CA VAL A 98 -24.63 37.21 18.09
C VAL A 98 -25.62 38.25 18.62
N ASN A 99 -26.64 38.56 17.81
CA ASN A 99 -27.73 39.45 18.21
C ASN A 99 -28.91 38.62 18.76
N LEU A 100 -29.15 38.71 20.07
CA LEU A 100 -30.21 37.97 20.76
C LEU A 100 -31.37 38.90 21.17
N PRO A 101 -32.64 38.50 20.98
CA PRO A 101 -33.77 39.34 21.32
C PRO A 101 -33.85 39.62 22.83
N GLY A 102 -34.10 40.87 23.21
CA GLY A 102 -34.21 41.31 24.60
C GLY A 102 -32.89 41.67 25.29
N VAL A 103 -31.76 41.07 24.91
CA VAL A 103 -30.43 41.35 25.49
C VAL A 103 -29.42 41.98 24.51
N GLY A 104 -29.72 41.97 23.21
CA GLY A 104 -28.92 42.60 22.16
C GLY A 104 -27.67 41.81 21.77
N VAL A 105 -26.60 42.54 21.46
CA VAL A 105 -25.37 41.99 20.87
C VAL A 105 -24.44 41.42 21.94
N ILE A 106 -23.99 40.18 21.75
CA ILE A 106 -23.09 39.46 22.65
C ILE A 106 -21.89 38.92 21.86
N GLN A 107 -20.66 39.16 22.35
CA GLN A 107 -19.45 38.56 21.79
C GLN A 107 -19.41 37.05 22.10
N VAL A 108 -19.28 36.21 21.07
CA VAL A 108 -19.16 34.75 21.24
C VAL A 108 -17.93 34.14 20.56
N ARG A 109 -17.33 34.83 19.59
CA ARG A 109 -16.09 34.39 18.92
C ARG A 109 -15.00 34.09 19.94
N GLY A 110 -14.39 32.91 19.84
CA GLY A 110 -13.33 32.47 20.74
C GLY A 110 -13.81 31.78 22.01
N LEU A 111 -15.12 31.70 22.24
CA LEU A 111 -15.70 30.94 23.36
C LEU A 111 -16.06 29.52 22.93
N THR A 112 -15.96 28.56 23.84
CA THR A 112 -16.58 27.24 23.69
C THR A 112 -18.09 27.32 23.94
N ILE A 113 -18.88 26.33 23.49
CA ILE A 113 -20.34 26.30 23.69
C ILE A 113 -20.74 26.51 25.17
N PRO A 114 -20.12 25.84 26.18
CA PRO A 114 -20.47 26.07 27.59
C PRO A 114 -20.10 27.49 28.09
N GLN A 115 -19.00 28.06 27.61
CA GLN A 115 -18.59 29.43 27.95
C GLN A 115 -19.57 30.45 27.36
N ALA A 116 -19.96 30.29 26.10
CA ALA A 116 -20.95 31.13 25.45
C ALA A 116 -22.32 31.02 26.14
N GLN A 117 -22.75 29.80 26.50
CA GLN A 117 -23.98 29.59 27.29
C GLN A 117 -23.93 30.34 28.62
N ALA A 118 -22.83 30.26 29.37
CA ALA A 118 -22.68 30.98 30.65
C ALA A 118 -22.76 32.50 30.48
N VAL A 119 -22.09 33.06 29.45
CA VAL A 119 -22.14 34.50 29.13
C VAL A 119 -23.57 34.93 28.75
N ILE A 120 -24.27 34.13 27.93
CA ILE A 120 -25.64 34.42 27.49
C ILE A 120 -26.62 34.35 28.66
N THR A 121 -26.56 33.30 29.49
CA THR A 121 -27.36 33.16 30.72
C THR A 121 -27.19 34.37 31.63
N GLN A 122 -25.95 34.83 31.84
CA GLN A 122 -25.68 36.01 32.65
C GLN A 122 -26.35 37.27 32.09
N ARG A 123 -26.36 37.47 30.77
CA ARG A 123 -27.06 38.61 30.12
C ARG A 123 -28.57 38.55 30.32
N PHE A 124 -29.19 37.37 30.20
CA PHE A 124 -30.64 37.20 30.36
C PHE A 124 -31.14 37.41 31.81
N THR A 125 -30.28 37.34 32.84
CA THR A 125 -30.69 37.64 34.23
C THR A 125 -31.24 39.06 34.43
N SER A 126 -30.92 40.00 33.53
CA SER A 126 -31.45 41.37 33.57
C SER A 126 -32.93 41.49 33.18
N ILE A 127 -33.49 40.48 32.49
CA ILE A 127 -34.87 40.49 31.98
C ILE A 127 -35.68 39.24 32.36
N LEU A 128 -35.03 38.18 32.83
CA LEU A 128 -35.66 36.93 33.28
C LEU A 128 -35.19 36.56 34.69
N LYS A 129 -36.12 36.08 35.52
CA LYS A 129 -35.79 35.52 36.85
C LYS A 129 -35.38 34.06 36.68
N GLN A 130 -34.13 33.74 37.01
CA GLN A 130 -33.55 32.38 36.93
C GLN A 130 -33.75 31.70 35.55
N PRO A 131 -33.22 32.29 34.45
CA PRO A 131 -33.35 31.68 33.13
C PRO A 131 -32.56 30.37 33.05
N SER A 132 -33.24 29.28 32.69
CA SER A 132 -32.59 28.04 32.28
C SER A 132 -32.41 28.05 30.77
N ILE A 133 -31.15 28.09 30.32
CA ILE A 133 -30.77 28.25 28.91
C ILE A 133 -29.91 27.07 28.48
N THR A 134 -30.30 26.44 27.38
CA THR A 134 -29.48 25.50 26.63
C THR A 134 -28.96 26.18 25.37
N LEU A 135 -27.67 26.03 25.08
CA LEU A 135 -27.08 26.44 23.82
C LEU A 135 -26.54 25.22 23.08
N SER A 136 -26.92 25.07 21.82
CA SER A 136 -26.42 24.02 20.93
C SER A 136 -25.93 24.61 19.60
N LEU A 137 -25.05 23.88 18.90
CA LEU A 137 -24.60 24.23 17.56
C LEU A 137 -25.46 23.47 16.55
N VAL A 138 -26.05 24.18 15.59
CA VAL A 138 -27.04 23.62 14.64
C VAL A 138 -26.64 23.87 13.18
N GLY A 139 -25.62 24.69 12.94
CA GLY A 139 -24.90 24.72 11.68
C GLY A 139 -23.47 25.19 11.90
N LEU A 140 -22.51 24.43 11.39
CA LEU A 140 -21.12 24.88 11.30
C LEU A 140 -20.93 25.81 10.11
N ARG A 141 -20.07 26.81 10.27
CA ARG A 141 -19.46 27.49 9.12
C ARG A 141 -18.80 26.46 8.19
N PRO A 142 -18.85 26.64 6.86
CA PRO A 142 -18.03 25.86 5.94
C PRO A 142 -16.56 25.98 6.34
N VAL A 143 -15.83 24.87 6.34
CA VAL A 143 -14.37 24.88 6.55
C VAL A 143 -13.68 24.44 5.27
N GLN A 144 -12.63 25.16 4.89
CA GLN A 144 -11.76 24.79 3.78
C GLN A 144 -10.47 24.18 4.32
N VAL A 145 -10.07 23.03 3.79
CA VAL A 145 -8.80 22.37 4.13
C VAL A 145 -8.01 22.04 2.88
N ALA A 146 -6.68 22.08 2.97
CA ALA A 146 -5.79 21.68 1.89
C ALA A 146 -5.24 20.28 2.16
N ILE A 147 -5.31 19.37 1.18
CA ILE A 147 -4.81 17.99 1.29
C ILE A 147 -3.72 17.77 0.25
N SER A 148 -2.57 17.27 0.71
CA SER A 148 -1.33 17.17 -0.05
C SER A 148 -0.50 15.96 0.39
N GLY A 149 0.57 15.65 -0.35
CA GLY A 149 1.31 14.40 -0.16
C GLY A 149 0.56 13.18 -0.73
N GLU A 150 0.90 11.96 -0.30
CA GLU A 150 0.48 10.68 -0.87
C GLU A 150 -1.02 10.35 -0.71
N VAL A 151 -1.84 11.07 -1.47
CA VAL A 151 -3.29 10.84 -1.69
C VAL A 151 -3.61 10.78 -3.17
N ASN A 152 -4.65 10.03 -3.52
CA ASN A 152 -5.07 9.81 -4.91
C ASN A 152 -5.51 11.12 -5.59
N ARG A 153 -6.21 12.02 -4.87
CA ARG A 153 -6.67 13.31 -5.40
C ARG A 153 -6.25 14.43 -4.43
N PRO A 154 -5.09 15.10 -4.64
CA PRO A 154 -4.69 16.25 -3.83
C PRO A 154 -5.47 17.51 -4.24
N GLY A 155 -5.69 18.43 -3.30
CA GLY A 155 -6.42 19.65 -3.60
C GLY A 155 -6.95 20.39 -2.37
N SER A 156 -7.80 21.39 -2.61
CA SER A 156 -8.54 22.09 -1.56
C SER A 156 -9.97 21.55 -1.47
N TYR A 157 -10.38 21.17 -0.28
CA TYR A 157 -11.67 20.52 -0.01
C TYR A 157 -12.51 21.39 0.91
N ASN A 158 -13.78 21.58 0.55
CA ASN A 158 -14.75 22.36 1.31
C ASN A 158 -15.72 21.42 2.01
N PHE A 159 -15.77 21.50 3.34
CA PHE A 159 -16.69 20.72 4.16
C PHE A 159 -17.80 21.62 4.67
N THR A 160 -19.05 21.25 4.39
CA THR A 160 -20.24 21.90 4.92
C THR A 160 -20.95 20.95 5.89
N SER A 161 -21.62 21.50 6.90
CA SER A 161 -22.47 20.74 7.83
C SER A 161 -23.70 20.17 7.10
N GLN A 162 -23.51 19.05 6.39
CA GLN A 162 -24.61 18.29 5.82
C GLN A 162 -25.29 17.46 6.91
N ASN A 163 -26.55 17.78 7.23
CA ASN A 163 -27.42 16.83 7.91
C ASN A 163 -27.64 15.64 6.96
N GLN A 164 -26.95 14.52 7.21
CA GLN A 164 -27.06 13.32 6.39
C GLN A 164 -28.38 12.58 6.64
N ASN A 165 -29.45 13.10 6.03
CA ASN A 165 -30.47 12.26 5.43
C ASN A 165 -30.05 11.90 3.99
N GLN A 166 -28.88 11.26 3.86
CA GLN A 166 -28.48 10.58 2.63
C GLN A 166 -28.07 9.15 2.96
N SER A 167 -28.97 8.24 2.64
CA SER A 167 -28.81 6.80 2.77
C SER A 167 -27.71 6.29 1.85
N THR A 168 -26.55 5.94 2.39
CA THR A 168 -25.56 5.11 1.69
C THR A 168 -26.09 3.68 1.63
N GLN A 169 -26.87 3.37 0.59
CA GLN A 169 -27.29 2.01 0.29
C GLN A 169 -26.16 1.30 -0.49
N GLY A 170 -25.15 0.85 0.25
CA GLY A 170 -24.03 0.03 -0.22
C GLY A 170 -23.49 -0.77 0.96
N GLY A 171 -23.40 -2.10 0.82
CA GLY A 171 -23.24 -3.01 1.95
C GLY A 171 -21.87 -2.90 2.63
N GLY A 172 -21.86 -2.50 3.91
CA GLY A 172 -20.65 -2.43 4.74
C GLY A 172 -20.98 -2.00 6.16
N THR A 173 -21.43 -2.94 7.00
CA THR A 173 -21.70 -2.79 8.45
C THR A 173 -22.23 -1.41 8.90
N THR A 174 -23.54 -1.21 8.75
CA THR A 174 -24.25 -0.06 9.32
C THR A 174 -24.24 -0.07 10.85
N GLY A 175 -23.17 0.48 11.43
CA GLY A 175 -23.20 1.05 12.77
C GLY A 175 -23.98 2.36 12.72
N THR A 176 -25.32 2.29 12.76
CA THR A 176 -26.20 3.46 12.87
C THR A 176 -25.98 4.13 14.21
N THR A 177 -24.95 4.95 14.28
CA THR A 177 -24.62 5.73 15.47
C THR A 177 -25.03 7.16 15.17
N ASN A 178 -26.19 7.58 15.69
CA ASN A 178 -26.63 8.97 15.66
C ASN A 178 -25.73 9.81 16.57
N ASN A 179 -24.49 10.00 16.15
CA ASN A 179 -23.47 10.73 16.87
C ASN A 179 -23.43 12.16 16.36
N ASN A 180 -23.61 13.12 17.27
CA ASN A 180 -23.42 14.55 16.98
C ASN A 180 -21.97 14.91 16.55
N ASN A 181 -21.06 13.93 16.52
CA ASN A 181 -19.71 14.03 15.98
C ASN A 181 -19.66 14.07 14.44
N ASP A 182 -20.68 13.58 13.72
CA ASP A 182 -20.69 13.58 12.23
C ASP A 182 -20.95 14.95 11.61
N GLN A 183 -21.36 15.93 12.41
CA GLN A 183 -21.46 17.33 11.95
C GLN A 183 -20.07 17.93 11.67
N PHE A 184 -19.04 17.50 12.41
CA PHE A 184 -17.69 18.04 12.28
C PHE A 184 -16.88 17.23 11.26
N PRO A 185 -16.23 17.89 10.27
CA PRO A 185 -15.33 17.19 9.37
C PRO A 185 -14.09 16.70 10.13
N ARG A 186 -13.75 15.44 9.90
CA ARG A 186 -12.61 14.73 10.50
C ARG A 186 -11.55 14.39 9.45
N LEU A 187 -10.35 14.06 9.90
CA LEU A 187 -9.23 13.73 9.03
C LEU A 187 -9.55 12.54 8.10
N THR A 188 -10.10 11.46 8.64
CA THR A 188 -10.54 10.28 7.86
C THR A 188 -11.47 10.64 6.71
N ARG A 189 -12.54 11.38 7.01
CA ARG A 189 -13.53 11.84 6.03
C ARG A 189 -12.90 12.71 4.95
N ALA A 190 -11.91 13.53 5.31
CA ALA A 190 -11.19 14.35 4.36
C ALA A 190 -10.29 13.53 3.42
N ILE A 191 -9.60 12.53 3.95
CA ILE A 191 -8.80 11.58 3.17
C ILE A 191 -9.69 10.74 2.23
N GLN A 192 -10.84 10.26 2.69
CA GLN A 192 -11.83 9.57 1.85
C GLN A 192 -12.32 10.47 0.70
N GLN A 193 -12.60 11.75 0.96
CA GLN A 193 -13.00 12.69 -0.09
C GLN A 193 -11.85 13.04 -1.05
N ALA A 194 -10.59 12.89 -0.63
CA ALA A 194 -9.39 12.89 -1.47
C ALA A 194 -9.17 11.58 -2.25
N GLY A 195 -10.13 10.65 -2.24
CA GLY A 195 -10.03 9.35 -2.91
C GLY A 195 -9.14 8.33 -2.19
N GLY A 196 -8.72 8.62 -0.96
CA GLY A 196 -7.82 7.79 -0.17
C GLY A 196 -6.34 8.13 -0.32
N ILE A 197 -5.53 7.38 0.43
CA ILE A 197 -4.07 7.40 0.38
C ILE A 197 -3.51 6.56 -0.79
N THR A 198 -2.31 6.87 -1.26
CA THR A 198 -1.57 5.95 -2.16
C THR A 198 -0.89 4.85 -1.33
N GLN A 199 -0.44 3.77 -1.96
CA GLN A 199 0.34 2.73 -1.24
C GLN A 199 1.74 3.21 -0.85
N ALA A 200 2.20 4.34 -1.41
CA ALA A 200 3.47 4.95 -1.05
C ALA A 200 3.34 5.89 0.17
N ALA A 201 2.13 6.04 0.73
CA ALA A 201 1.88 6.88 1.90
C ALA A 201 2.47 6.30 3.20
N ASP A 202 3.21 7.13 3.93
CA ASP A 202 3.52 6.87 5.33
C ASP A 202 2.34 7.31 6.22
N VAL A 203 1.45 6.36 6.49
CA VAL A 203 0.29 6.53 7.37
C VAL A 203 0.65 6.81 8.83
N ARG A 204 1.90 6.57 9.24
CA ARG A 204 2.36 6.72 10.63
C ARG A 204 2.81 8.14 10.93
N GLN A 205 3.05 8.95 9.88
CA GLN A 205 3.63 10.30 9.97
C GLN A 205 2.76 11.36 9.28
N VAL A 206 1.43 11.17 9.26
CA VAL A 206 0.50 12.14 8.65
C VAL A 206 0.54 13.45 9.43
N GLN A 207 0.73 14.57 8.74
CA GLN A 207 0.90 15.88 9.36
C GLN A 207 -0.35 16.73 9.17
N LEU A 208 -0.98 17.11 10.30
CA LEU A 208 -2.02 18.13 10.35
C LEU A 208 -1.41 19.46 10.81
N ARG A 209 -1.28 20.42 9.90
CA ARG A 209 -0.85 21.79 10.19
C ARG A 209 -2.05 22.71 10.34
N ARG A 210 -2.25 23.24 11.55
CA ARG A 210 -3.35 24.14 11.89
C ARG A 210 -2.96 25.60 11.74
N THR A 211 -3.76 26.35 10.99
CA THR A 211 -3.52 27.78 10.76
C THR A 211 -4.01 28.59 11.96
N GLY A 212 -3.08 29.25 12.65
CA GLY A 212 -3.37 30.06 13.84
C GLY A 212 -2.15 30.88 14.28
N PRO A 213 -2.28 31.74 15.31
CA PRO A 213 -1.24 32.73 15.67
C PRO A 213 0.15 32.17 16.02
N GLN A 214 0.25 30.88 16.33
CA GLN A 214 1.52 30.18 16.59
C GLN A 214 1.76 28.95 15.68
N GLY A 215 0.85 28.64 14.75
CA GLY A 215 0.97 27.57 13.75
C GLY A 215 1.41 26.19 14.30
N SER A 216 0.48 25.37 14.79
CA SER A 216 0.82 24.03 15.29
C SER A 216 0.83 22.97 14.19
N VAL A 217 1.88 22.15 14.15
CA VAL A 217 1.91 20.89 13.39
C VAL A 217 1.68 19.74 14.36
N VAL A 218 0.71 18.88 14.05
CA VAL A 218 0.43 17.63 14.77
C VAL A 218 0.80 16.47 13.85
N THR A 219 1.63 15.54 14.33
CA THR A 219 1.88 14.28 13.63
C THR A 219 0.89 13.23 14.15
N LEU A 220 0.29 12.48 13.23
CA LEU A 220 -0.82 11.56 13.47
C LEU A 220 -0.47 10.20 12.87
N ASN A 221 -0.80 9.16 13.61
CA ASN A 221 -0.59 7.78 13.22
C ASN A 221 -1.94 7.14 12.84
N LEU A 222 -2.27 7.15 11.56
CA LEU A 222 -3.51 6.53 11.07
C LEU A 222 -3.48 5.00 11.15
N GLU A 223 -2.33 4.38 11.35
CA GLU A 223 -2.27 2.93 11.62
C GLU A 223 -2.88 2.60 12.99
N GLU A 224 -2.61 3.37 14.04
CA GLU A 224 -3.25 3.20 15.35
C GLU A 224 -4.78 3.38 15.26
N LEU A 225 -5.25 4.29 14.41
CA LEU A 225 -6.68 4.45 14.15
C LEU A 225 -7.29 3.19 13.53
N LEU A 226 -6.61 2.57 12.57
CA LEU A 226 -7.11 1.45 11.78
C LEU A 226 -6.93 0.09 12.48
N LYS A 227 -5.80 -0.13 13.16
CA LYS A 227 -5.50 -1.37 13.90
C LYS A 227 -6.09 -1.39 15.31
N GLU A 228 -6.04 -0.27 16.03
CA GLU A 228 -6.42 -0.20 17.45
C GLU A 228 -7.75 0.54 17.71
N GLY A 229 -8.30 1.22 16.69
CA GLY A 229 -9.48 2.07 16.86
C GLY A 229 -9.20 3.37 17.62
N ASN A 230 -7.93 3.82 17.65
CA ASN A 230 -7.52 5.00 18.43
C ASN A 230 -8.07 6.31 17.84
N LEU A 231 -9.25 6.74 18.31
CA LEU A 231 -9.96 7.93 17.82
C LEU A 231 -9.22 9.26 18.05
N ASP A 232 -8.20 9.32 18.92
CA ASP A 232 -7.38 10.53 19.09
C ASP A 232 -6.52 10.83 17.84
N GLN A 233 -6.33 9.83 16.97
CA GLN A 233 -5.65 9.95 15.68
C GLN A 233 -6.57 10.45 14.54
N ASP A 234 -7.88 10.66 14.81
CA ASP A 234 -8.84 11.23 13.85
C ASP A 234 -9.40 12.59 14.32
N PRO A 235 -8.56 13.64 14.39
CA PRO A 235 -8.95 14.94 14.90
C PRO A 235 -10.01 15.64 14.05
N ILE A 236 -10.79 16.50 14.71
CA ILE A 236 -11.67 17.47 14.03
C ILE A 236 -10.80 18.50 13.29
N LEU A 237 -11.15 18.71 12.03
CA LEU A 237 -10.53 19.69 11.14
C LEU A 237 -11.14 21.08 11.34
N LEU A 238 -10.29 22.10 11.34
CA LEU A 238 -10.69 23.51 11.37
C LEU A 238 -10.46 24.17 10.00
N ASP A 239 -11.09 25.33 9.84
CA ASP A 239 -10.90 26.18 8.66
C ASP A 239 -9.43 26.61 8.51
N GLY A 240 -8.88 26.40 7.31
CA GLY A 240 -7.48 26.65 7.00
C GLY A 240 -6.50 25.57 7.49
N ASP A 241 -6.96 24.42 7.98
CA ASP A 241 -6.09 23.28 8.28
C ASP A 241 -5.47 22.72 6.97
N SER A 242 -4.20 22.30 7.04
CA SER A 242 -3.46 21.71 5.92
C SER A 242 -2.96 20.32 6.32
N ILE A 243 -3.39 19.31 5.56
CA ILE A 243 -3.04 17.91 5.71
C ILE A 243 -1.93 17.59 4.70
N PHE A 244 -0.84 17.00 5.19
CA PHE A 244 0.27 16.50 4.38
C PHE A 244 0.56 15.05 4.76
N ILE A 245 0.53 14.16 3.78
CA ILE A 245 0.77 12.72 3.97
C ILE A 245 2.13 12.39 3.31
N PRO A 246 3.20 12.13 4.08
CA PRO A 246 4.52 11.91 3.51
C PRO A 246 4.61 10.61 2.69
N THR A 247 5.62 10.53 1.82
CA THR A 247 6.00 9.27 1.14
C THR A 247 6.84 8.41 2.08
N ALA A 248 6.53 7.12 2.19
CA ALA A 248 7.28 6.16 2.98
C ALA A 248 8.70 5.96 2.41
N LEU A 249 9.71 6.13 3.27
CA LEU A 249 11.13 6.04 2.89
C LEU A 249 11.64 4.61 2.74
N ALA A 250 10.87 3.61 3.21
CA ALA A 250 11.14 2.19 3.02
C ALA A 250 9.80 1.46 2.86
N ILE A 251 9.64 0.69 1.77
CA ILE A 251 8.55 -0.27 1.62
C ILE A 251 9.01 -1.57 2.28
N GLU A 252 8.82 -1.66 3.61
CA GLU A 252 8.83 -2.96 4.29
C GLU A 252 7.54 -3.70 3.89
N SER A 253 7.66 -4.55 2.87
CA SER A 253 6.56 -5.14 2.08
C SER A 253 5.64 -6.12 2.84
N SER A 254 5.83 -6.27 4.15
CA SER A 254 5.05 -7.16 5.01
C SER A 254 3.80 -6.53 5.65
N GLU A 255 3.72 -5.20 5.80
CA GLU A 255 2.63 -4.55 6.58
C GLU A 255 1.61 -3.73 5.78
N ILE A 256 1.89 -3.32 4.52
CA ILE A 256 0.99 -2.44 3.75
C ILE A 256 -0.36 -3.11 3.42
N ARG A 257 -0.44 -4.45 3.42
CA ARG A 257 -1.61 -5.24 3.00
C ARG A 257 -2.91 -4.98 3.78
N GLN A 258 -2.84 -4.46 5.01
CA GLN A 258 -4.04 -4.25 5.85
C GLN A 258 -4.66 -2.84 5.72
N LEU A 259 -3.93 -1.88 5.16
CA LEU A 259 -4.33 -0.46 5.09
C LEU A 259 -5.12 -0.12 3.82
N VAL A 260 -5.03 -0.97 2.78
CA VAL A 260 -5.68 -0.76 1.48
C VAL A 260 -7.13 -1.27 1.46
N THR A 261 -7.46 -2.24 2.32
CA THR A 261 -8.74 -2.98 2.33
C THR A 261 -9.79 -2.43 3.32
N THR A 262 -9.51 -1.35 4.05
CA THR A 262 -10.40 -0.82 5.10
C THR A 262 -10.82 0.63 4.88
N ASN A 263 -11.96 0.84 4.19
CA ASN A 263 -12.80 2.05 4.18
C ASN A 263 -12.18 3.42 3.82
N LEU A 264 -10.88 3.51 3.50
CA LEU A 264 -10.22 4.75 3.06
C LEU A 264 -10.03 4.83 1.54
N SER A 265 -10.15 3.71 0.82
CA SER A 265 -10.17 3.64 -0.64
C SER A 265 -11.55 4.01 -1.20
N SER A 266 -11.59 4.82 -2.27
CA SER A 266 -12.84 5.15 -2.95
C SER A 266 -13.43 3.93 -3.67
N GLN A 267 -14.75 3.72 -3.57
CA GLN A 267 -15.52 2.59 -4.15
C GLN A 267 -15.64 2.59 -5.68
N SER A 268 -14.58 3.00 -6.38
CA SER A 268 -14.47 2.97 -7.83
C SER A 268 -13.05 2.55 -8.19
N VAL A 269 -12.87 1.27 -8.49
CA VAL A 269 -11.65 0.77 -9.13
C VAL A 269 -11.71 1.25 -10.58
N GLU A 270 -11.26 2.48 -10.80
CA GLU A 270 -11.02 3.02 -12.14
C GLU A 270 -9.94 2.14 -12.82
N PRO A 271 -10.11 1.74 -14.11
CA PRO A 271 -9.11 0.91 -14.79
C PRO A 271 -7.75 1.60 -14.83
N LEU A 272 -6.73 0.90 -14.34
CA LEU A 272 -5.41 1.46 -14.08
C LEU A 272 -4.56 1.46 -15.35
N GLN A 273 -4.11 2.62 -15.81
CA GLN A 273 -3.20 2.70 -16.96
C GLN A 273 -1.75 2.50 -16.52
N VAL A 274 -1.13 1.43 -17.01
CA VAL A 274 0.27 1.10 -16.75
C VAL A 274 1.01 0.83 -18.06
N VAL A 275 2.33 0.97 -18.03
CA VAL A 275 3.21 0.71 -19.18
C VAL A 275 3.98 -0.57 -18.91
N VAL A 276 3.97 -1.53 -19.83
CA VAL A 276 4.76 -2.77 -19.74
C VAL A 276 5.75 -2.81 -20.90
N VAL A 277 7.05 -2.92 -20.60
CA VAL A 277 8.13 -2.90 -21.60
C VAL A 277 9.24 -3.91 -21.28
N GLY A 278 10.04 -4.22 -22.30
CA GLY A 278 11.11 -5.21 -22.24
C GLY A 278 10.62 -6.58 -22.70
N GLU A 279 11.09 -7.63 -22.03
CA GLU A 279 10.91 -9.05 -22.37
C GLU A 279 9.50 -9.58 -22.03
N VAL A 280 8.51 -9.01 -22.71
CA VAL A 280 7.10 -9.46 -22.71
C VAL A 280 6.60 -9.64 -24.15
N PHE A 281 5.60 -10.49 -24.35
CA PHE A 281 5.09 -10.81 -25.69
C PHE A 281 4.51 -9.61 -26.45
N ARG A 282 3.92 -8.65 -25.72
CA ARG A 282 3.34 -7.42 -26.28
C ARG A 282 3.73 -6.25 -25.36
N PRO A 283 4.84 -5.54 -25.64
CA PRO A 283 5.15 -4.29 -24.98
C PRO A 283 4.11 -3.22 -25.34
N GLY A 284 3.67 -2.41 -24.37
CA GLY A 284 2.63 -1.41 -24.61
C GLY A 284 2.04 -0.78 -23.36
N VAL A 285 0.94 -0.04 -23.56
CA VAL A 285 0.13 0.55 -22.47
C VAL A 285 -1.08 -0.36 -22.24
N TYR A 286 -1.35 -0.67 -20.98
CA TYR A 286 -2.38 -1.60 -20.53
C TYR A 286 -3.33 -0.94 -19.54
N SER A 287 -4.61 -1.28 -19.62
CA SER A 287 -5.64 -0.86 -18.67
C SER A 287 -6.03 -2.04 -17.79
N VAL A 288 -5.34 -2.18 -16.66
CA VAL A 288 -5.46 -3.33 -15.77
C VAL A 288 -6.63 -3.11 -14.80
N ILE A 289 -7.41 -4.17 -14.55
CA ILE A 289 -8.61 -4.15 -13.72
C ILE A 289 -8.41 -5.20 -12.62
N ALA A 290 -8.88 -4.90 -11.41
CA ALA A 290 -8.89 -5.85 -10.29
C ALA A 290 -9.65 -7.14 -10.65
N GLU A 291 -9.07 -8.32 -10.37
CA GLU A 291 -9.72 -9.61 -10.62
C GLU A 291 -10.89 -9.91 -9.66
N ASN A 292 -10.82 -9.43 -8.41
CA ASN A 292 -11.75 -9.82 -7.35
C ASN A 292 -12.60 -8.64 -6.87
N ASP A 293 -13.90 -8.68 -7.18
CA ASP A 293 -15.05 -7.90 -6.67
C ASP A 293 -14.75 -6.54 -5.98
N ASN A 294 -13.92 -5.72 -6.63
CA ASN A 294 -13.56 -4.35 -6.26
C ASN A 294 -12.76 -4.15 -4.94
N SER A 295 -12.14 -5.17 -4.35
CA SER A 295 -11.37 -5.00 -3.10
C SER A 295 -9.86 -4.81 -3.29
N ASP A 296 -9.25 -5.54 -4.23
CA ASP A 296 -7.80 -5.69 -4.32
C ASP A 296 -7.28 -4.98 -5.58
N PRO A 297 -6.34 -4.01 -5.47
CA PRO A 297 -5.84 -3.29 -6.64
C PRO A 297 -5.01 -4.19 -7.58
N PRO A 298 -4.84 -3.81 -8.86
CA PRO A 298 -4.11 -4.64 -9.83
C PRO A 298 -2.63 -4.88 -9.46
N THR A 299 -2.07 -6.01 -9.87
CA THR A 299 -0.66 -6.40 -9.57
C THR A 299 0.24 -6.48 -10.81
N VAL A 300 1.55 -6.58 -10.59
CA VAL A 300 2.56 -6.72 -11.65
C VAL A 300 2.30 -7.96 -12.51
N THR A 301 2.01 -9.10 -11.90
CA THR A 301 1.73 -10.34 -12.66
C THR A 301 0.51 -10.20 -13.57
N GLN A 302 -0.56 -9.56 -13.12
CA GLN A 302 -1.76 -9.29 -13.93
C GLN A 302 -1.46 -8.40 -15.14
N ALA A 303 -0.64 -7.35 -14.96
CA ALA A 303 -0.22 -6.49 -16.07
C ALA A 303 0.62 -7.26 -17.10
N ILE A 304 1.54 -8.12 -16.64
CA ILE A 304 2.35 -8.99 -17.51
C ILE A 304 1.48 -10.02 -18.24
N GLN A 305 0.48 -10.62 -17.60
CA GLN A 305 -0.50 -11.51 -18.24
C GLN A 305 -1.26 -10.80 -19.36
N GLN A 306 -1.70 -9.55 -19.16
CA GLN A 306 -2.36 -8.75 -20.21
C GLN A 306 -1.40 -8.43 -21.37
N ALA A 307 -0.13 -8.16 -21.08
CA ALA A 307 0.95 -8.08 -22.06
C ALA A 307 1.25 -9.41 -22.79
N GLY A 308 0.54 -10.50 -22.45
CA GLY A 308 0.65 -11.80 -23.09
C GLY A 308 1.67 -12.73 -22.44
N GLY A 309 2.13 -12.38 -21.24
CA GLY A 309 3.16 -13.08 -20.51
C GLY A 309 4.58 -12.61 -20.81
N ILE A 310 5.51 -13.13 -20.03
CA ILE A 310 6.96 -12.97 -20.22
C ILE A 310 7.44 -13.71 -21.47
N THR A 311 8.53 -13.26 -22.10
CA THR A 311 9.27 -14.07 -23.06
C THR A 311 10.18 -15.08 -22.35
N GLU A 312 10.73 -16.01 -23.13
CA GLU A 312 11.71 -17.01 -22.66
C GLU A 312 13.09 -16.42 -22.30
N SER A 313 13.36 -15.20 -22.76
CA SER A 313 14.56 -14.41 -22.48
C SER A 313 14.38 -13.44 -21.31
N ALA A 314 13.23 -13.43 -20.64
CA ALA A 314 12.94 -12.54 -19.53
C ALA A 314 13.71 -12.88 -18.24
N ASP A 315 14.39 -11.88 -17.65
CA ASP A 315 14.88 -11.97 -16.29
C ASP A 315 13.80 -11.53 -15.29
N ILE A 316 13.05 -12.53 -14.82
CA ILE A 316 11.98 -12.31 -13.84
C ILE A 316 12.49 -12.09 -12.41
N ARG A 317 13.81 -12.14 -12.17
CA ARG A 317 14.42 -11.85 -10.85
C ARG A 317 14.73 -10.37 -10.66
N GLN A 318 14.79 -9.62 -11.75
CA GLN A 318 15.24 -8.23 -11.78
C GLN A 318 14.17 -7.29 -12.38
N VAL A 319 12.89 -7.66 -12.31
CA VAL A 319 11.78 -6.83 -12.80
C VAL A 319 11.77 -5.50 -12.04
N GLU A 320 11.67 -4.39 -12.76
CA GLU A 320 11.57 -3.07 -12.15
C GLU A 320 10.15 -2.52 -12.27
N VAL A 321 9.59 -2.05 -11.16
CA VAL A 321 8.40 -1.18 -11.15
C VAL A 321 8.86 0.25 -10.89
N ARG A 322 8.72 1.10 -11.90
CA ARG A 322 9.05 2.53 -11.85
C ARG A 322 7.78 3.34 -11.65
N ARG A 323 7.70 4.02 -10.50
CA ARG A 323 6.57 4.82 -10.04
C ARG A 323 6.97 6.29 -9.96
N ILE A 324 6.18 7.17 -10.58
CA ILE A 324 6.39 8.62 -10.48
C ILE A 324 5.71 9.11 -9.19
N THR A 325 6.50 9.32 -8.14
CA THR A 325 6.00 9.93 -6.90
C THR A 325 6.19 11.44 -6.94
N ARG A 326 5.71 12.15 -5.92
CA ARG A 326 5.90 13.61 -5.81
C ARG A 326 7.29 14.02 -5.35
N THR A 327 8.06 13.06 -4.82
CA THR A 327 9.45 13.25 -4.37
C THR A 327 10.46 12.88 -5.46
N GLY A 328 10.04 12.15 -6.51
CA GLY A 328 10.86 11.84 -7.67
C GLY A 328 10.42 10.56 -8.39
N LEU A 329 11.35 9.91 -9.07
CA LEU A 329 11.14 8.56 -9.58
C LEU A 329 11.48 7.55 -8.46
N GLN A 330 10.50 6.76 -8.03
CA GLN A 330 10.72 5.60 -7.18
C GLN A 330 10.88 4.37 -8.08
N THR A 331 11.93 3.58 -7.85
CA THR A 331 12.12 2.28 -8.52
C THR A 331 12.09 1.19 -7.47
N THR A 332 11.16 0.24 -7.62
CA THR A 332 11.05 -0.96 -6.79
C THR A 332 11.54 -2.14 -7.63
N GLN A 333 12.52 -2.88 -7.11
CA GLN A 333 12.96 -4.14 -7.70
C GLN A 333 12.06 -5.27 -7.20
N VAL A 334 11.69 -6.19 -8.10
CA VAL A 334 10.70 -7.24 -7.88
C VAL A 334 11.27 -8.58 -8.36
N ASN A 335 11.24 -9.58 -7.48
CA ASN A 335 11.76 -10.92 -7.77
C ASN A 335 10.60 -11.92 -7.96
N LEU A 336 10.00 -11.92 -9.15
CA LEU A 336 8.89 -12.84 -9.49
C LEU A 336 9.33 -14.33 -9.50
N TRP A 337 10.62 -14.63 -9.50
CA TRP A 337 11.11 -16.00 -9.31
C TRP A 337 10.84 -16.52 -7.89
N GLU A 338 10.95 -15.68 -6.87
CA GLU A 338 10.57 -16.03 -5.50
C GLU A 338 9.06 -16.26 -5.39
N LEU A 339 8.23 -15.45 -6.06
CA LEU A 339 6.79 -15.69 -6.15
C LEU A 339 6.45 -17.09 -6.69
N LEU A 340 7.17 -17.56 -7.72
CA LEU A 340 6.97 -18.91 -8.27
C LEU A 340 7.49 -20.01 -7.33
N GLN A 341 8.68 -19.86 -6.76
CA GLN A 341 9.34 -20.93 -6.00
C GLN A 341 8.82 -21.08 -4.57
N SER A 342 8.58 -19.97 -3.85
CA SER A 342 8.18 -19.99 -2.44
C SER A 342 6.72 -19.59 -2.23
N GLY A 343 6.04 -19.09 -3.27
CA GLY A 343 4.71 -18.49 -3.14
C GLY A 343 4.74 -17.12 -2.44
N ASP A 344 5.89 -16.44 -2.40
CA ASP A 344 6.01 -15.15 -1.72
C ASP A 344 5.31 -14.02 -2.50
N ILE A 345 4.03 -13.86 -2.19
CA ILE A 345 3.18 -12.77 -2.67
C ILE A 345 3.67 -11.35 -2.29
N THR A 346 4.77 -11.17 -1.54
CA THR A 346 5.36 -9.82 -1.36
C THR A 346 6.11 -9.37 -2.62
N GLN A 347 6.47 -10.33 -3.48
CA GLN A 347 7.10 -10.12 -4.77
C GLN A 347 6.09 -9.87 -5.89
N ASP A 348 4.80 -9.68 -5.61
CA ASP A 348 3.82 -9.17 -6.58
C ASP A 348 3.20 -7.86 -6.08
N PRO A 349 3.93 -6.73 -6.16
CA PRO A 349 3.44 -5.48 -5.62
C PRO A 349 2.24 -4.96 -6.41
N PHE A 350 1.33 -4.30 -5.71
CA PHE A 350 0.22 -3.59 -6.31
C PHE A 350 0.70 -2.39 -7.14
N LEU A 351 -0.01 -2.15 -8.24
CA LEU A 351 0.26 -1.08 -9.20
C LEU A 351 -0.46 0.22 -8.84
N GLN A 352 0.00 1.32 -9.42
CA GLN A 352 -0.60 2.66 -9.39
C GLN A 352 -0.66 3.27 -10.80
N GLU A 353 -1.47 4.32 -10.95
CA GLU A 353 -1.71 4.98 -12.24
C GLU A 353 -0.41 5.57 -12.79
N GLY A 354 -0.04 5.18 -14.01
CA GLY A 354 1.20 5.60 -14.67
C GLY A 354 2.45 4.81 -14.28
N ASP A 355 2.33 3.73 -13.49
CA ASP A 355 3.47 2.84 -13.23
C ASP A 355 4.04 2.25 -14.54
N THR A 356 5.36 2.17 -14.62
CA THR A 356 6.09 1.52 -15.72
C THR A 356 6.78 0.26 -15.22
N ILE A 357 6.34 -0.89 -15.72
CA ILE A 357 6.91 -2.21 -15.46
C ILE A 357 7.94 -2.50 -16.55
N ILE A 358 9.16 -2.79 -16.16
CA ILE A 358 10.27 -3.16 -17.04
C ILE A 358 10.68 -4.59 -16.72
N VAL A 359 10.57 -5.48 -17.70
CA VAL A 359 11.05 -6.85 -17.64
C VAL A 359 12.39 -6.91 -18.40
N PRO A 360 13.55 -6.98 -17.72
CA PRO A 360 14.84 -7.00 -18.41
C PRO A 360 15.10 -8.32 -19.15
N GLU A 361 16.09 -8.32 -20.04
CA GLU A 361 16.61 -9.51 -20.71
C GLU A 361 17.63 -10.23 -19.82
N ALA A 362 17.52 -11.55 -19.72
CA ALA A 362 18.41 -12.40 -18.93
C ALA A 362 19.79 -12.50 -19.57
N THR A 363 20.83 -12.15 -18.80
CA THR A 363 22.23 -12.27 -19.24
C THR A 363 22.68 -13.73 -19.40
N GLU A 364 22.06 -14.65 -18.66
CA GLU A 364 22.28 -16.10 -18.77
C GLU A 364 20.92 -16.82 -18.64
N VAL A 365 20.62 -17.76 -19.56
CA VAL A 365 19.38 -18.54 -19.54
C VAL A 365 19.68 -19.97 -19.10
N ASN A 366 19.18 -20.36 -17.92
CA ASN A 366 19.31 -21.73 -17.41
C ASN A 366 18.24 -22.64 -18.05
N PRO A 367 18.62 -23.71 -18.78
CA PRO A 367 17.65 -24.59 -19.44
C PRO A 367 16.65 -25.27 -18.51
N ALA A 368 17.00 -25.51 -17.25
CA ALA A 368 16.08 -26.12 -16.27
C ALA A 368 14.99 -25.14 -15.80
N GLU A 369 15.34 -23.86 -15.64
CA GLU A 369 14.40 -22.83 -15.19
C GLU A 369 13.40 -22.46 -16.28
N LEU A 370 13.76 -22.66 -17.55
CA LEU A 370 12.89 -22.38 -18.69
C LEU A 370 11.62 -23.25 -18.69
N GLU A 371 11.71 -24.48 -18.19
CA GLU A 371 10.56 -25.38 -18.06
C GLU A 371 9.59 -24.90 -16.97
N ASP A 372 10.11 -24.47 -15.82
CA ASP A 372 9.33 -23.84 -14.74
C ASP A 372 8.63 -22.56 -15.24
N LEU A 373 9.38 -21.65 -15.88
CA LEU A 373 8.87 -20.38 -16.42
C LEU A 373 7.73 -20.58 -17.42
N ALA A 374 7.83 -21.60 -18.28
CA ALA A 374 6.80 -21.90 -19.27
C ALA A 374 5.49 -22.44 -18.67
N THR A 375 5.49 -22.84 -17.39
CA THR A 375 4.28 -23.23 -16.63
C THR A 375 3.77 -22.16 -15.66
N ALA A 376 4.46 -21.02 -15.56
CA ALA A 376 4.08 -19.92 -14.68
C ALA A 376 2.68 -19.37 -14.97
N SER A 377 1.99 -18.86 -13.95
CA SER A 377 0.67 -18.21 -14.11
C SER A 377 0.71 -16.96 -15.01
N PHE A 378 1.90 -16.37 -15.20
CA PHE A 378 2.18 -15.24 -16.07
C PHE A 378 3.02 -15.62 -17.32
N ALA A 379 3.05 -16.91 -17.66
CA ALA A 379 3.51 -17.40 -18.95
C ALA A 379 2.48 -17.08 -20.07
N PRO A 380 2.90 -17.07 -21.35
CA PRO A 380 1.96 -16.99 -22.48
C PRO A 380 1.01 -18.21 -22.51
N ALA A 381 -0.27 -18.00 -22.79
CA ALA A 381 -1.23 -19.11 -22.94
C ALA A 381 -0.96 -19.99 -24.19
N THR A 382 -0.32 -19.42 -25.23
CA THR A 382 0.12 -20.12 -26.45
C THR A 382 1.44 -19.56 -26.95
N ILE A 383 2.27 -20.42 -27.52
CA ILE A 383 3.45 -20.07 -28.30
C ILE A 383 3.18 -20.26 -29.80
N ASN A 384 3.87 -19.49 -30.62
CA ASN A 384 3.82 -19.59 -32.08
C ASN A 384 4.97 -20.44 -32.59
N VAL A 385 4.68 -21.40 -33.47
CA VAL A 385 5.68 -22.24 -34.16
C VAL A 385 5.43 -22.13 -35.66
N ASN A 386 6.47 -21.91 -36.47
CA ASN A 386 6.32 -21.80 -37.92
C ASN A 386 6.70 -23.12 -38.60
N VAL A 387 5.73 -23.84 -39.16
CA VAL A 387 5.95 -25.14 -39.80
C VAL A 387 6.02 -24.98 -41.32
N VAL A 388 7.15 -25.33 -41.92
CA VAL A 388 7.50 -25.06 -43.31
C VAL A 388 7.87 -26.37 -44.03
N GLY A 389 7.48 -26.49 -45.30
CA GLY A 389 7.82 -27.64 -46.15
C GLY A 389 6.68 -28.65 -46.29
N GLU A 390 7.03 -29.94 -46.40
CA GLU A 390 6.10 -31.02 -46.78
C GLU A 390 5.28 -31.55 -45.59
N VAL A 391 4.51 -30.67 -44.96
CA VAL A 391 3.43 -31.03 -44.02
C VAL A 391 2.06 -30.84 -44.66
N VAL A 392 1.01 -31.39 -44.05
CA VAL A 392 -0.36 -31.26 -44.57
C VAL A 392 -0.86 -29.81 -44.55
N SER A 393 -0.56 -29.06 -43.48
CA SER A 393 -0.96 -27.66 -43.30
C SER A 393 0.26 -26.81 -42.88
N PRO A 394 1.09 -26.34 -43.83
CA PRO A 394 2.22 -25.47 -43.52
C PRO A 394 1.76 -24.05 -43.15
N GLY A 395 2.52 -23.39 -42.27
CA GLY A 395 2.26 -22.03 -41.80
C GLY A 395 2.46 -21.88 -40.28
N LEU A 396 1.86 -20.83 -39.72
CA LEU A 396 1.88 -20.54 -38.30
C LEU A 396 0.96 -21.50 -37.54
N VAL A 397 1.53 -22.25 -36.59
CA VAL A 397 0.82 -23.18 -35.71
C VAL A 397 0.91 -22.64 -34.28
N GLN A 398 -0.24 -22.49 -33.62
CA GLN A 398 -0.30 -22.11 -32.21
C GLN A 398 -0.44 -23.35 -31.33
N VAL A 399 0.44 -23.47 -30.34
CA VAL A 399 0.45 -24.58 -29.38
C VAL A 399 0.66 -24.07 -27.96
N PRO A 400 0.30 -24.81 -26.89
CA PRO A 400 0.66 -24.44 -25.53
C PRO A 400 2.19 -24.34 -25.32
N PRO A 401 2.69 -23.61 -24.31
CA PRO A 401 4.07 -23.71 -23.87
C PRO A 401 4.46 -25.15 -23.49
N ASN A 402 5.77 -25.45 -23.49
CA ASN A 402 6.31 -26.81 -23.29
C ASN A 402 5.75 -27.88 -24.25
N THR A 403 5.13 -27.49 -25.37
CA THR A 403 4.67 -28.45 -26.38
C THR A 403 5.88 -29.12 -27.07
N PRO A 404 5.95 -30.46 -27.13
CA PRO A 404 7.02 -31.16 -27.82
C PRO A 404 6.86 -31.12 -29.34
N LEU A 405 7.98 -31.17 -30.07
CA LEU A 405 8.04 -31.04 -31.53
C LEU A 405 7.01 -31.89 -32.29
N ASN A 406 6.87 -33.17 -31.91
CA ASN A 406 5.93 -34.09 -32.55
C ASN A 406 4.48 -33.59 -32.48
N GLN A 407 4.07 -32.96 -31.38
CA GLN A 407 2.71 -32.47 -31.19
C GLN A 407 2.41 -31.25 -32.06
N ALA A 408 3.38 -30.35 -32.27
CA ALA A 408 3.21 -29.24 -33.21
C ALA A 408 3.15 -29.71 -34.68
N LEU A 409 3.93 -30.74 -35.05
CA LEU A 409 3.79 -31.37 -36.37
C LEU A 409 2.43 -32.04 -36.56
N LEU A 410 1.89 -32.70 -35.52
CA LEU A 410 0.55 -33.27 -35.56
C LEU A 410 -0.53 -32.17 -35.66
N ALA A 411 -0.35 -31.03 -34.99
CA ALA A 411 -1.22 -29.86 -35.13
C ALA A 411 -1.15 -29.24 -36.55
N ALA A 412 0.00 -29.34 -37.23
CA ALA A 412 0.15 -29.05 -38.67
C ALA A 412 -0.44 -30.13 -39.60
N GLY A 413 -1.19 -31.10 -39.06
CA GLY A 413 -1.78 -32.23 -39.80
C GLY A 413 -0.80 -33.38 -40.11
N GLY A 414 0.42 -33.32 -39.58
CA GLY A 414 1.47 -34.32 -39.79
C GLY A 414 2.20 -34.18 -41.14
N PHE A 415 3.04 -35.17 -41.44
CA PHE A 415 3.78 -35.24 -42.69
C PHE A 415 2.86 -35.46 -43.91
N ASP A 416 3.14 -34.77 -45.02
CA ASP A 416 2.53 -35.11 -46.31
C ASP A 416 2.83 -36.58 -46.64
N THR A 417 1.78 -37.38 -46.78
CA THR A 417 1.92 -38.85 -46.91
C THR A 417 2.52 -39.29 -48.23
N VAL A 418 2.63 -38.41 -49.22
CA VAL A 418 3.12 -38.66 -50.58
C VAL A 418 4.51 -38.04 -50.80
N ARG A 419 4.77 -36.85 -50.26
CA ARG A 419 5.93 -36.01 -50.60
C ARG A 419 6.94 -35.84 -49.46
N ALA A 420 6.56 -36.02 -48.20
CA ALA A 420 7.44 -35.74 -47.07
C ALA A 420 8.53 -36.79 -46.84
N LYS A 421 9.65 -36.36 -46.26
CA LYS A 421 10.67 -37.23 -45.66
C LYS A 421 10.27 -37.55 -44.22
N LYS A 422 9.40 -38.55 -44.09
CA LYS A 422 8.66 -38.95 -42.87
C LYS A 422 9.48 -39.35 -41.62
N SER A 423 10.78 -39.06 -41.59
CA SER A 423 11.70 -39.43 -40.52
C SER A 423 12.67 -38.32 -40.11
N LYS A 424 12.70 -37.14 -40.76
CA LYS A 424 13.62 -36.05 -40.39
C LYS A 424 12.97 -34.68 -40.50
N VAL A 425 13.15 -33.87 -39.46
CA VAL A 425 12.73 -32.46 -39.39
C VAL A 425 13.89 -31.64 -38.89
N GLU A 426 14.14 -30.48 -39.50
CA GLU A 426 15.12 -29.52 -39.00
C GLU A 426 14.39 -28.51 -38.11
N LEU A 427 14.74 -28.49 -36.82
CA LEU A 427 14.38 -27.42 -35.90
C LEU A 427 15.40 -26.29 -36.05
N ILE A 428 14.93 -25.12 -36.44
CA ILE A 428 15.71 -23.88 -36.48
C ILE A 428 15.18 -22.97 -35.37
N ARG A 429 16.08 -22.56 -34.48
CA ARG A 429 15.76 -21.78 -33.29
C ARG A 429 16.63 -20.52 -33.24
N LEU A 430 15.99 -19.36 -33.21
CA LEU A 430 16.68 -18.08 -33.07
C LEU A 430 17.16 -17.92 -31.62
N ASN A 431 18.42 -17.59 -31.44
CA ASN A 431 19.03 -17.27 -30.15
C ASN A 431 18.91 -15.76 -29.89
N PRO A 432 18.93 -15.30 -28.62
CA PRO A 432 18.84 -13.87 -28.29
C PRO A 432 19.95 -13.00 -28.93
N ASP A 433 21.13 -13.57 -29.18
CA ASP A 433 22.24 -12.91 -29.87
C ASP A 433 22.03 -12.68 -31.38
N GLY A 434 20.87 -13.09 -31.92
CA GLY A 434 20.51 -13.00 -33.33
C GLY A 434 21.07 -14.11 -34.21
N THR A 435 21.81 -15.08 -33.65
CA THR A 435 22.22 -16.28 -34.37
C THR A 435 21.10 -17.33 -34.41
N ALA A 436 21.12 -18.23 -35.39
CA ALA A 436 20.16 -19.33 -35.47
C ALA A 436 20.85 -20.67 -35.22
N SER A 437 20.42 -21.40 -34.19
CA SER A 437 20.80 -22.80 -33.98
C SER A 437 19.94 -23.71 -34.87
N ARG A 438 20.53 -24.83 -35.32
CA ARG A 438 19.92 -25.79 -36.24
C ARG A 438 20.13 -27.20 -35.72
N GLN A 439 19.05 -27.94 -35.52
CA GLN A 439 19.08 -29.32 -35.03
C GLN A 439 18.23 -30.21 -35.94
N VAL A 440 18.86 -31.19 -36.58
CA VAL A 440 18.15 -32.22 -37.34
C VAL A 440 17.68 -33.30 -36.37
N ILE A 441 16.37 -33.53 -36.35
CA ILE A 441 15.67 -34.38 -35.41
C ILE A 441 15.04 -35.55 -36.17
N GLU A 442 15.28 -36.76 -35.68
CA GLU A 442 14.64 -37.96 -36.23
C GLU A 442 13.27 -38.16 -35.57
N VAL A 443 12.21 -37.91 -36.34
CA VAL A 443 10.82 -37.92 -35.89
C VAL A 443 10.21 -39.28 -36.13
N ASP A 444 9.69 -39.89 -35.06
CA ASP A 444 8.90 -41.11 -35.09
C ASP A 444 7.61 -40.90 -34.29
N PHE A 445 6.48 -40.78 -34.99
CA PHE A 445 5.16 -40.61 -34.38
C PHE A 445 4.63 -41.88 -33.68
N THR A 446 5.36 -43.00 -33.72
CA THR A 446 5.04 -44.21 -32.95
C THR A 446 5.67 -44.22 -31.56
N GLN A 447 6.67 -43.36 -31.31
CA GLN A 447 7.14 -43.07 -29.96
C GLN A 447 6.15 -42.14 -29.26
N GLY A 448 6.00 -42.30 -27.95
CA GLY A 448 5.22 -41.36 -27.12
C GLY A 448 5.82 -39.95 -27.09
N PRO A 449 5.10 -38.97 -26.53
CA PRO A 449 5.58 -37.58 -26.43
C PRO A 449 6.94 -37.46 -25.73
N ASP A 450 7.25 -38.36 -24.79
CA ASP A 450 8.47 -38.32 -23.96
C ASP A 450 9.72 -38.95 -24.63
N GLY A 451 9.70 -39.13 -25.96
CA GLY A 451 10.84 -39.69 -26.69
C GLY A 451 12.09 -38.80 -26.61
N ALA A 452 13.25 -39.40 -26.33
CA ALA A 452 14.52 -38.67 -26.13
C ALA A 452 15.00 -37.79 -27.31
N ASN A 453 14.40 -37.95 -28.50
CA ASN A 453 14.64 -37.12 -29.69
C ASN A 453 13.54 -36.07 -29.93
N ASN A 454 12.64 -35.81 -28.98
CA ASN A 454 11.46 -34.96 -29.17
C ASN A 454 11.56 -33.69 -28.27
N PRO A 455 12.37 -32.68 -28.64
CA PRO A 455 12.57 -31.50 -27.80
C PRO A 455 11.30 -30.67 -27.67
N VAL A 456 11.16 -30.02 -26.51
CA VAL A 456 10.16 -28.97 -26.30
C VAL A 456 10.45 -27.77 -27.20
N LEU A 457 9.37 -27.24 -27.78
CA LEU A 457 9.41 -26.09 -28.65
C LEU A 457 9.34 -24.78 -27.87
N ARG A 458 9.94 -23.78 -28.48
CA ARG A 458 10.02 -22.39 -28.03
C ARG A 458 9.21 -21.51 -28.96
N ASN A 459 8.80 -20.34 -28.46
CA ASN A 459 8.12 -19.37 -29.28
C ASN A 459 9.02 -18.87 -30.42
N ASN A 460 8.44 -18.79 -31.62
CA ASN A 460 9.10 -18.50 -32.90
C ASN A 460 10.07 -19.59 -33.40
N ASP A 461 10.08 -20.80 -32.84
CA ASP A 461 10.77 -21.95 -33.46
C ASP A 461 10.24 -22.21 -34.89
N ILE A 462 11.14 -22.58 -35.80
CA ILE A 462 10.81 -22.93 -37.18
C ILE A 462 11.08 -24.42 -37.38
N LEU A 463 10.06 -25.15 -37.83
CA LEU A 463 10.15 -26.58 -38.18
C LEU A 463 10.17 -26.74 -39.68
N VAL A 464 11.28 -27.22 -40.23
CA VAL A 464 11.44 -27.45 -41.68
C VAL A 464 11.34 -28.94 -41.99
N VAL A 465 10.37 -29.32 -42.81
CA VAL A 465 10.12 -30.69 -43.26
C VAL A 465 10.54 -30.86 -44.72
N ASP A 466 11.63 -31.58 -44.92
CA ASP A 466 12.17 -31.94 -46.24
C ASP A 466 11.22 -32.82 -47.06
N ARG A 467 11.34 -32.72 -48.40
CA ARG A 467 10.78 -33.68 -49.35
C ARG A 467 11.55 -35.01 -49.38
N SER A 468 10.87 -36.12 -49.68
CA SER A 468 11.50 -37.42 -49.92
C SER A 468 11.80 -37.64 -51.41
N GLY A 469 13.01 -38.14 -51.72
CA GLY A 469 13.36 -38.64 -53.06
C GLY A 469 14.57 -37.97 -53.72
N PHE A 470 15.18 -38.72 -54.66
CA PHE A 470 16.51 -38.50 -55.21
C PHE A 470 16.59 -37.38 -56.27
N THR A 471 16.18 -36.15 -55.91
CA THR A 471 16.56 -34.93 -56.64
C THR A 471 16.93 -33.82 -55.65
N SER A 472 18.11 -33.96 -55.05
CA SER A 472 18.86 -32.83 -54.49
C SER A 472 19.46 -31.98 -55.61
N PHE A 473 18.61 -31.42 -56.47
CA PHE A 473 18.97 -30.23 -57.23
C PHE A 473 19.04 -29.06 -56.24
N SER A 474 20.14 -28.32 -56.32
CA SER A 474 20.75 -27.45 -55.30
C SER A 474 20.01 -26.14 -54.96
N ASP A 475 18.78 -25.96 -55.43
CA ASP A 475 18.34 -24.61 -55.82
C ASP A 475 17.28 -23.96 -54.91
N SER A 476 16.92 -24.57 -53.76
CA SER A 476 15.88 -24.00 -52.86
C SER A 476 16.38 -23.35 -51.57
N THR A 477 17.68 -23.42 -51.24
CA THR A 477 18.21 -22.85 -49.98
C THR A 477 18.73 -21.41 -50.10
N ASN A 478 19.11 -20.94 -51.29
CA ASN A 478 19.65 -19.58 -51.47
C ASN A 478 18.63 -18.55 -52.00
N GLN A 479 17.56 -18.95 -52.70
CA GLN A 479 16.67 -17.98 -53.37
C GLN A 479 15.50 -17.44 -52.52
N ILE A 480 15.27 -17.97 -51.32
CA ILE A 480 14.21 -17.46 -50.41
C ILE A 480 14.79 -16.50 -49.36
N PHE A 481 16.06 -16.62 -48.99
CA PHE A 481 16.69 -15.78 -47.96
C PHE A 481 17.22 -14.42 -48.46
N ASP A 482 17.52 -14.28 -49.76
CA ASP A 482 18.03 -13.02 -50.34
C ASP A 482 17.04 -11.85 -50.27
N GLN A 483 15.72 -12.10 -50.15
CA GLN A 483 14.73 -11.04 -49.91
C GLN A 483 14.47 -10.75 -48.42
N VAL A 484 14.84 -11.66 -47.52
CA VAL A 484 14.60 -11.53 -46.07
C VAL A 484 15.76 -10.82 -45.36
N ASN A 485 17.01 -10.95 -45.85
CA ASN A 485 18.14 -10.18 -45.32
C ASN A 485 17.97 -8.66 -45.44
N ASN A 486 17.15 -8.18 -46.38
CA ASN A 486 16.78 -6.76 -46.47
C ASN A 486 15.80 -6.31 -45.37
N PHE A 487 15.10 -7.21 -44.69
CA PHE A 487 14.24 -6.88 -43.55
C PHE A 487 15.02 -6.86 -42.23
N VAL A 488 15.94 -7.81 -42.02
CA VAL A 488 16.82 -7.84 -40.83
C VAL A 488 17.74 -6.61 -40.78
N SER A 489 18.16 -6.10 -41.94
CA SER A 489 18.99 -4.89 -42.05
C SER A 489 18.30 -3.58 -41.64
N VAL A 490 16.97 -3.54 -41.51
CA VAL A 490 16.23 -2.31 -41.11
C VAL A 490 16.26 -2.10 -39.59
N LEU A 491 16.31 -3.18 -38.80
CA LEU A 491 16.35 -3.07 -37.33
C LEU A 491 17.73 -2.64 -36.79
N THR A 492 18.80 -2.76 -37.57
CA THR A 492 20.14 -2.29 -37.17
C THR A 492 20.30 -0.75 -37.23
N ILE A 493 19.38 -0.04 -37.89
CA ILE A 493 19.47 1.43 -38.05
C ILE A 493 19.31 2.17 -36.70
N PHE A 494 18.55 1.62 -35.74
CA PHE A 494 18.35 2.28 -34.44
C PHE A 494 19.58 2.26 -33.52
N ARG A 495 20.52 1.31 -33.69
CA ARG A 495 21.74 1.25 -32.85
C ARG A 495 22.85 2.23 -33.28
N VAL A 496 22.67 2.96 -34.38
CA VAL A 496 23.60 4.00 -34.84
C VAL A 496 23.19 5.41 -34.39
N PHE A 497 21.91 5.63 -34.05
CA PHE A 497 21.40 6.97 -33.70
C PHE A 497 21.24 7.25 -32.19
N PHE A 498 21.24 6.23 -31.33
CA PHE A 498 21.04 6.39 -29.88
C PHE A 498 22.05 5.58 -29.06
N GLY A 499 23.34 5.79 -29.33
CA GLY A 499 24.43 5.25 -28.51
C GLY A 499 24.83 6.20 -27.38
N ASN A 500 24.65 5.76 -26.14
CA ASN A 500 25.61 5.90 -25.03
C ASN A 500 25.22 4.98 -23.88
#